data_AF-A0A6M3XT48-F1
#
_entry.id   AF-A0A6M3XT48-F1
#
_cell.length_a   1.000
_cell.length_b   1.000
_cell.length_c   1.000
_cell.angle_alpha   90.00
_cell.angle_beta   90.00
_cell.angle_gamma   90.00
#
_symmetry.space_group_name_H-M   'P 1'
#
loop_
_entity.id
_entity.type
_entity.pdbx_description
1 polymer ?
#
loop_
_entity_poly.entity_id
_entity_poly.type
_entity_poly.pdbx_seq_one_letter_code
_entity_poly.pdbx_strand_id
1 'polypeptide(L)'
;MTMDGTVDLKDTSAVGQDASKGTQETSQAKTYLESDVQKIVNDRLAQAGRAAKALEAKEAELKAREEAHNQWLRERDEEEYEKARGNPDALSALQRERVAKTEARKIKEERDALERDRVAFQVERDADNVIKKEQKITELAAKYQVNIADLKEFDLGIEAIEKLAMKLSPIPQADLAKTTKVEPKKRDSGVTLGGGSTRLGDLSPKDRLKEIDRRLREQQ
;
A
#
# COMPACT_ATOMS: atom_id res chain seq x y z
N MET A 1 3.67 -50.00 32.96
CA MET A 1 5.00 -49.46 33.29
C MET A 1 4.93 -47.95 33.08
N THR A 2 5.01 -47.23 34.19
CA THR A 2 5.04 -45.77 34.33
C THR A 2 6.44 -45.23 34.07
N MET A 3 6.55 -44.06 33.42
CA MET A 3 7.43 -42.90 33.72
C MET A 3 6.98 -41.79 32.74
N ASP A 4 6.31 -40.72 33.16
CA ASP A 4 6.73 -39.64 34.07
C ASP A 4 7.88 -38.79 33.50
N GLY A 5 7.63 -37.49 33.42
CA GLY A 5 8.44 -36.52 32.69
C GLY A 5 7.75 -35.15 32.61
N THR A 6 7.13 -34.72 33.71
CA THR A 6 6.77 -33.33 33.96
C THR A 6 8.04 -32.48 33.99
N VAL A 7 8.10 -31.43 33.17
CA VAL A 7 9.15 -30.40 33.26
C VAL A 7 8.52 -29.15 33.88
N ASP A 8 9.14 -28.71 34.96
CA ASP A 8 8.63 -27.76 35.95
C ASP A 8 8.23 -26.39 35.40
N LEU A 9 7.01 -25.98 35.76
CA LEU A 9 6.60 -24.58 35.83
C LEU A 9 7.39 -23.88 36.93
N LYS A 10 8.26 -22.93 36.56
CA LYS A 10 8.80 -21.97 37.53
C LYS A 10 7.83 -20.82 37.71
N ASP A 11 7.02 -20.98 38.74
CA ASP A 11 6.28 -19.95 39.45
C ASP A 11 7.28 -19.04 40.17
N THR A 12 7.27 -17.73 39.89
CA THR A 12 7.96 -16.73 40.73
C THR A 12 6.96 -15.66 41.12
N SER A 13 6.11 -16.03 42.07
CA SER A 13 5.34 -15.13 42.91
C SER A 13 6.27 -14.58 44.01
N ALA A 14 6.73 -13.34 43.85
CA ALA A 14 7.27 -12.55 44.95
C ALA A 14 6.23 -11.49 45.34
N VAL A 15 5.57 -11.77 46.46
CA VAL A 15 4.69 -10.87 47.20
C VAL A 15 5.50 -9.69 47.73
N GLY A 16 5.02 -8.48 47.48
CA GLY A 16 5.46 -7.25 48.11
C GLY A 16 4.26 -6.30 48.24
N GLN A 17 3.42 -6.54 49.23
CA GLN A 17 2.44 -5.58 49.72
C GLN A 17 3.18 -4.49 50.48
N ASP A 18 3.07 -3.24 50.05
CA ASP A 18 3.01 -2.14 51.00
C ASP A 18 2.09 -1.02 50.47
N ALA A 19 1.23 -0.54 51.37
CA ALA A 19 0.19 0.43 51.09
C ALA A 19 0.74 1.84 51.27
N SER A 20 0.53 2.74 50.31
CA SER A 20 0.57 4.17 50.62
C SER A 20 -0.22 5.00 49.61
N LYS A 21 -1.30 5.58 50.15
CA LYS A 21 -1.82 6.95 49.95
C LYS A 21 -1.77 7.56 48.55
N GLY A 22 -2.96 7.94 48.11
CA GLY A 22 -3.19 8.59 46.83
C GLY A 22 -2.43 9.89 46.61
N THR A 23 -2.18 10.13 45.33
CA THR A 23 -1.98 11.45 44.76
C THR A 23 -2.69 11.43 43.41
N GLN A 24 -3.67 12.31 43.21
CA GLN A 24 -4.10 12.68 41.87
C GLN A 24 -2.90 13.35 41.19
N GLU A 25 -2.11 12.58 40.45
CA GLU A 25 -1.10 13.16 39.57
C GLU A 25 -1.83 13.76 38.38
N THR A 26 -1.99 15.09 38.42
CA THR A 26 -2.14 15.90 37.21
C THR A 26 -1.09 15.48 36.21
N SER A 27 -1.51 15.05 35.02
CA SER A 27 -0.66 14.62 33.92
C SER A 27 0.41 15.66 33.60
N GLN A 28 1.56 15.57 34.25
CA GLN A 28 2.74 16.34 33.88
C GLN A 28 3.19 15.79 32.53
N ALA A 29 3.26 16.67 31.54
CA ALA A 29 3.82 16.33 30.24
C ALA A 29 5.22 15.74 30.46
N LYS A 30 5.39 14.44 30.18
CA LYS A 30 6.69 13.76 30.27
C LYS A 30 7.64 14.42 29.27
N THR A 31 8.53 15.27 29.77
CA THR A 31 9.70 15.75 29.04
C THR A 31 10.69 14.58 28.94
N TYR A 32 10.69 13.91 27.80
CA TYR A 32 11.68 12.86 27.51
C TYR A 32 13.07 13.51 27.39
N LEU A 33 14.06 12.98 28.10
CA LEU A 33 15.46 13.35 27.86
C LEU A 33 15.88 12.88 26.46
N GLU A 34 16.77 13.62 25.80
CA GLU A 34 17.29 13.26 24.47
C GLU A 34 17.85 11.82 24.42
N SER A 35 18.42 11.35 25.52
CA SER A 35 18.90 9.97 25.66
C SER A 35 17.80 8.91 25.59
N ASP A 36 16.60 9.22 26.07
CA ASP A 36 15.45 8.31 26.03
C ASP A 36 14.85 8.26 24.64
N VAL A 37 14.80 9.41 23.95
CA VAL A 37 14.40 9.47 22.53
C VAL A 37 15.37 8.66 21.67
N GLN A 38 16.69 8.79 21.89
CA GLN A 38 17.69 8.02 21.16
C GLN A 38 17.57 6.51 21.40
N LYS A 39 17.32 6.07 22.65
CA LYS A 39 17.08 4.65 22.95
C LYS A 39 15.84 4.12 22.23
N ILE A 40 14.73 4.85 22.27
CA ILE A 40 13.49 4.47 21.58
C ILE A 40 13.70 4.36 20.08
N VAL A 41 14.43 5.31 19.48
CA VAL A 41 14.76 5.30 18.05
C VAL A 41 15.61 4.06 17.71
N ASN A 42 16.66 3.79 18.49
CA ASN A 42 17.54 2.64 18.26
C ASN A 42 16.81 1.30 18.46
N ASP A 43 15.95 1.19 19.47
CA ASP A 43 15.15 -0.02 19.72
C ASP A 43 14.15 -0.26 18.58
N ARG A 44 13.50 0.80 18.09
CA ARG A 44 12.62 0.72 16.91
C ARG A 44 13.39 0.32 15.66
N LEU A 45 14.58 0.87 15.46
CA LEU A 45 15.42 0.56 14.29
C LEU A 45 15.93 -0.89 14.34
N ALA A 46 16.31 -1.39 15.52
CA ALA A 46 16.67 -2.78 15.73
C ALA A 46 15.46 -3.73 15.56
N GLN A 47 14.27 -3.34 16.05
CA GLN A 47 13.04 -4.10 15.84
C GLN A 47 12.65 -4.15 14.36
N ALA A 48 12.77 -3.02 13.64
CA ALA A 48 12.56 -2.95 12.20
C ALA A 48 13.54 -3.85 11.44
N GLY A 49 14.83 -3.86 11.82
CA GLY A 49 15.83 -4.73 11.23
C GLY A 49 15.54 -6.22 11.44
N ARG A 50 15.05 -6.61 12.63
CA ARG A 50 14.60 -8.00 12.90
C ARG A 50 13.35 -8.35 12.10
N ALA A 51 12.39 -7.43 12.00
CA ALA A 51 11.18 -7.62 11.20
C ALA A 51 11.51 -7.78 9.71
N ALA A 52 12.43 -6.98 9.17
CA ALA A 52 12.89 -7.08 7.79
C ALA A 52 13.52 -8.46 7.51
N LYS A 53 14.43 -8.93 8.39
CA LYS A 53 15.01 -10.28 8.26
C LYS A 53 13.96 -11.39 8.35
N ALA A 54 12.97 -11.24 9.22
CA ALA A 54 11.88 -12.22 9.32
C ALA A 54 10.99 -12.24 8.07
N LEU A 55 10.78 -11.09 7.43
CA LEU A 55 10.08 -11.00 6.14
C LEU A 55 10.90 -11.64 5.02
N GLU A 56 12.19 -11.32 4.92
CA GLU A 56 13.10 -11.90 3.94
C GLU A 56 13.17 -13.44 4.06
N ALA A 57 13.24 -13.96 5.29
CA ALA A 57 13.21 -15.40 5.53
C ALA A 57 11.89 -16.04 5.08
N LYS A 58 10.75 -15.37 5.32
CA LYS A 58 9.44 -15.85 4.87
C LYS A 58 9.28 -15.79 3.35
N GLU A 59 9.80 -14.75 2.70
CA GLU A 59 9.81 -14.64 1.24
C GLU A 59 10.66 -15.74 0.62
N ALA A 60 11.84 -16.02 1.18
CA ALA A 60 12.68 -17.13 0.75
C ALA A 60 12.00 -18.49 0.94
N GLU A 61 11.33 -18.70 2.07
CA GLU A 61 10.57 -19.93 2.34
C GLU A 61 9.40 -20.11 1.36
N LEU A 62 8.62 -19.05 1.12
CA LEU A 62 7.52 -19.08 0.16
C LEU A 62 8.02 -19.39 -1.25
N LYS A 63 9.12 -18.75 -1.66
CA LYS A 63 9.73 -19.01 -2.96
C LYS A 63 10.23 -20.45 -3.09
N ALA A 64 10.90 -20.97 -2.07
CA ALA A 64 11.35 -22.37 -2.05
C ALA A 64 10.17 -23.35 -2.13
N ARG A 65 9.07 -23.05 -1.43
CA ARG A 65 7.85 -23.86 -1.48
C ARG A 65 7.16 -23.81 -2.84
N GLU A 66 7.11 -22.64 -3.47
CA GLU A 66 6.59 -22.48 -4.83
C GLU A 66 7.44 -23.24 -5.85
N GLU A 67 8.77 -23.16 -5.75
CA GLU A 67 9.69 -23.90 -6.62
C GLU A 67 9.53 -25.41 -6.46
N ALA A 68 9.45 -25.91 -5.23
CA ALA A 68 9.22 -27.33 -4.95
C ALA A 68 7.87 -27.81 -5.50
N HIS A 69 6.80 -27.02 -5.33
CA HIS A 69 5.49 -27.34 -5.89
C HIS A 69 5.50 -27.35 -7.43
N ASN A 70 6.20 -26.40 -8.05
CA ASN A 70 6.35 -26.36 -9.50
C ASN A 70 7.15 -27.54 -10.04
N GLN A 71 8.18 -27.99 -9.31
CA GLN A 71 8.93 -29.21 -9.68
C GLN A 71 8.03 -30.44 -9.58
N TRP A 72 7.29 -30.60 -8.49
CA TRP A 72 6.33 -31.70 -8.33
C TRP A 72 5.29 -31.75 -9.44
N LEU A 73 4.77 -30.59 -9.87
CA LEU A 73 3.84 -30.51 -11.00
C LEU A 73 4.50 -30.96 -12.32
N ARG A 74 5.75 -30.58 -12.57
CA ARG A 74 6.47 -30.98 -13.79
C ARG A 74 6.72 -32.48 -13.83
N GLU A 75 7.18 -33.05 -12.72
CA GLU A 75 7.40 -34.50 -12.60
C GLU A 75 6.10 -35.27 -12.85
N ARG A 76 4.99 -34.81 -12.26
CA ARG A 76 3.67 -35.40 -12.50
C ARG A 76 3.25 -35.30 -13.98
N ASP A 77 3.41 -34.12 -14.59
CA ASP A 77 3.05 -33.90 -16.00
C ASP A 77 3.93 -34.75 -16.95
N GLU A 78 5.19 -35.00 -16.60
CA GLU A 78 6.11 -35.88 -17.34
C GLU A 78 5.72 -37.36 -17.19
N GLU A 79 5.37 -37.80 -15.99
CA GLU A 79 4.86 -39.15 -15.75
C GLU A 79 3.58 -39.43 -16.53
N GLU A 80 2.63 -38.49 -16.54
CA GLU A 80 1.39 -38.61 -17.31
C GLU A 80 1.69 -38.71 -18.81
N TYR A 81 2.69 -37.97 -19.29
CA TYR A 81 3.12 -38.01 -20.69
C TYR A 81 3.77 -39.36 -21.07
N GLU A 82 4.69 -39.88 -20.25
CA GLU A 82 5.32 -41.18 -20.50
C GLU A 82 4.29 -42.33 -20.46
N LYS A 83 3.31 -42.27 -19.54
CA LYS A 83 2.19 -43.24 -19.49
C LYS A 83 1.31 -43.16 -20.75
N ALA A 84 1.11 -41.96 -21.30
CA ALA A 84 0.31 -41.73 -22.51
C ALA A 84 1.09 -41.97 -23.82
N ARG A 85 2.41 -42.13 -23.78
CA ARG A 85 3.29 -42.20 -24.96
C ARG A 85 2.92 -43.31 -25.94
N GLY A 86 2.41 -44.43 -25.45
CA GLY A 86 1.95 -45.57 -26.26
C GLY A 86 0.51 -45.47 -26.76
N ASN A 87 -0.25 -44.44 -26.37
CA ASN A 87 -1.65 -44.27 -26.71
C ASN A 87 -1.93 -42.89 -27.35
N PRO A 88 -2.18 -42.83 -28.67
CA PRO A 88 -2.37 -41.56 -29.38
C PRO A 88 -3.59 -40.77 -28.89
N ASP A 89 -4.66 -41.44 -28.46
CA ASP A 89 -5.86 -40.77 -27.96
C ASP A 89 -5.59 -40.08 -26.61
N ALA A 90 -4.85 -40.74 -25.72
CA ALA A 90 -4.44 -40.18 -24.43
C ALA A 90 -3.50 -38.98 -24.59
N LEU A 91 -2.58 -39.05 -25.56
CA LEU A 91 -1.65 -37.96 -25.86
C LEU A 91 -2.39 -36.73 -26.41
N SER A 92 -3.41 -36.94 -27.26
CA SER A 92 -4.24 -35.84 -27.76
C SER A 92 -5.06 -35.16 -26.66
N ALA A 93 -5.55 -35.92 -25.68
CA ALA A 93 -6.28 -35.40 -24.53
C ALA A 93 -5.38 -34.51 -23.65
N LEU A 94 -4.16 -34.97 -23.35
CA LEU A 94 -3.16 -34.18 -22.60
C LEU A 94 -2.77 -32.89 -23.32
N GLN A 95 -2.62 -32.93 -24.65
CA GLN A 95 -2.34 -31.72 -25.43
C GLN A 95 -3.47 -30.70 -25.35
N ARG A 96 -4.74 -31.15 -25.47
CA ARG A 96 -5.90 -30.27 -25.31
C ARG A 96 -5.98 -29.68 -23.92
N GLU A 97 -5.70 -30.48 -22.89
CA GLU A 97 -5.69 -30.02 -21.50
C GLU A 97 -4.59 -28.97 -21.26
N ARG A 98 -3.39 -29.15 -21.84
CA ARG A 98 -2.32 -28.15 -21.76
C ARG A 98 -2.73 -26.83 -22.41
N VAL A 99 -3.31 -26.89 -23.60
CA VAL A 99 -3.81 -25.69 -24.29
C VAL A 99 -4.86 -24.98 -23.42
N ALA A 100 -5.86 -25.72 -22.93
CA ALA A 100 -6.90 -25.17 -22.05
C ALA A 100 -6.34 -24.57 -20.76
N LYS A 101 -5.35 -25.21 -20.12
CA LYS A 101 -4.66 -24.67 -18.93
C LYS A 101 -3.92 -23.37 -19.25
N THR A 102 -3.22 -23.30 -20.39
CA THR A 102 -2.52 -22.06 -20.78
C THR A 102 -3.47 -20.92 -21.10
N GLU A 103 -4.60 -21.20 -21.76
CA GLU A 103 -5.64 -20.22 -22.05
C GLU A 103 -6.31 -19.73 -20.76
N ALA A 104 -6.68 -20.64 -19.86
CA ALA A 104 -7.26 -20.29 -18.57
C ALA A 104 -6.30 -19.42 -17.73
N ARG A 105 -5.00 -19.72 -17.79
CA ARG A 105 -3.97 -18.90 -17.12
C ARG A 105 -3.88 -17.50 -17.71
N LYS A 106 -3.86 -17.36 -19.04
CA LYS A 106 -3.88 -16.05 -19.72
C LYS A 106 -5.11 -15.23 -19.34
N ILE A 107 -6.30 -15.86 -19.38
CA ILE A 107 -7.55 -15.20 -18.98
C ILE A 107 -7.49 -14.72 -17.52
N LYS A 108 -6.91 -15.53 -16.63
CA LYS A 108 -6.73 -15.13 -15.23
C LYS A 108 -5.76 -13.96 -15.10
N GLU A 109 -4.60 -14.03 -15.77
CA GLU A 109 -3.61 -12.94 -15.77
C GLU A 109 -4.19 -11.63 -16.31
N GLU A 110 -5.00 -11.69 -17.38
CA GLU A 110 -5.72 -10.53 -17.92
C GLU A 110 -6.75 -9.97 -16.93
N ARG A 111 -7.50 -10.84 -16.24
CA ARG A 111 -8.46 -10.40 -15.20
C ARG A 111 -7.76 -9.73 -14.03
N ASP A 112 -6.68 -10.33 -13.54
CA ASP A 112 -5.89 -9.78 -12.44
C ASP A 112 -5.26 -8.43 -12.84
N ALA A 113 -4.81 -8.29 -14.10
CA ALA A 113 -4.31 -7.01 -14.62
C ALA A 113 -5.42 -5.96 -14.69
N LEU A 114 -6.60 -6.30 -15.23
CA LEU A 114 -7.75 -5.39 -15.27
C LEU A 114 -8.22 -4.97 -13.88
N GLU A 115 -8.16 -5.86 -12.89
CA GLU A 115 -8.51 -5.54 -11.51
C GLU A 115 -7.50 -4.58 -10.89
N ARG A 116 -6.20 -4.81 -11.08
CA ARG A 116 -5.15 -3.86 -10.65
C ARG A 116 -5.34 -2.49 -11.28
N ASP A 117 -5.62 -2.44 -12.58
CA ASP A 117 -5.85 -1.18 -13.29
C ASP A 117 -7.11 -0.45 -12.77
N ARG A 118 -8.18 -1.19 -12.47
CA ARG A 118 -9.39 -0.62 -11.87
C ARG A 118 -9.12 -0.03 -10.49
N VAL A 119 -8.38 -0.75 -9.64
CA VAL A 119 -8.02 -0.28 -8.30
C VAL A 119 -7.12 0.96 -8.40
N ALA A 120 -6.11 0.93 -9.27
CA ALA A 120 -5.22 2.06 -9.50
C ALA A 120 -6.00 3.29 -9.99
N PHE A 121 -6.88 3.10 -10.97
CA PHE A 121 -7.73 4.17 -11.48
C PHE A 121 -8.71 4.71 -10.44
N GLN A 122 -9.26 3.84 -9.58
CA GLN A 122 -10.14 4.27 -8.50
C GLN A 122 -9.38 5.11 -7.47
N VAL A 123 -8.18 4.69 -7.08
CA VAL A 123 -7.31 5.46 -6.18
C VAL A 123 -6.95 6.81 -6.77
N GLU A 124 -6.58 6.85 -8.06
CA GLU A 124 -6.28 8.10 -8.77
C GLU A 124 -7.52 9.02 -8.80
N ARG A 125 -8.69 8.47 -9.12
CA ARG A 125 -9.95 9.20 -9.15
C ARG A 125 -10.31 9.77 -7.78
N ASP A 126 -10.11 9.00 -6.72
CA ASP A 126 -10.41 9.43 -5.35
C ASP A 126 -9.44 10.53 -4.90
N ALA A 127 -8.15 10.41 -5.22
CA ALA A 127 -7.16 11.48 -5.01
C ALA A 127 -7.55 12.75 -5.78
N ASP A 128 -7.96 12.63 -7.04
CA ASP A 128 -8.41 13.76 -7.86
C ASP A 128 -9.68 14.43 -7.30
N ASN A 129 -10.60 13.64 -6.75
CA ASN A 129 -11.81 14.15 -6.10
C ASN A 129 -11.47 14.93 -4.83
N VAL A 130 -10.53 14.45 -4.02
CA VAL A 130 -10.05 15.17 -2.82
C VAL A 130 -9.44 16.51 -3.22
N ILE A 131 -8.56 16.53 -4.22
CA ILE A 131 -7.93 17.78 -4.70
C ILE A 131 -8.98 18.77 -5.21
N LYS A 132 -9.94 18.31 -6.03
CA LYS A 132 -11.02 19.18 -6.54
C LYS A 132 -11.90 19.73 -5.42
N LYS A 133 -12.19 18.93 -4.39
CA LYS A 133 -12.91 19.41 -3.20
C LYS A 133 -12.09 20.47 -2.45
N GLU A 134 -10.80 20.24 -2.21
CA GLU A 134 -9.93 21.23 -1.54
C GLU A 134 -9.84 22.56 -2.30
N GLN A 135 -9.73 22.50 -3.63
CA GLN A 135 -9.73 23.69 -4.49
C GLN A 135 -11.04 24.49 -4.35
N LYS A 136 -12.19 23.81 -4.45
CA LYS A 136 -13.49 24.45 -4.29
C LYS A 136 -13.72 25.03 -2.89
N ILE A 137 -13.27 24.35 -1.84
CA ILE A 137 -13.30 24.89 -0.47
C ILE A 137 -12.50 26.18 -0.39
N THR A 138 -11.32 26.21 -1.01
CA THR A 138 -10.45 27.40 -1.05
C THR A 138 -11.09 28.55 -1.83
N GLU A 139 -11.73 28.26 -2.97
CA GLU A 139 -12.48 29.24 -3.76
C GLU A 139 -13.67 29.82 -2.98
N LEU A 140 -14.44 28.96 -2.29
CA LEU A 140 -15.58 29.38 -1.47
C LEU A 140 -15.13 30.20 -0.25
N ALA A 141 -14.05 29.79 0.42
CA ALA A 141 -13.44 30.54 1.52
C ALA A 141 -13.04 31.95 1.09
N ALA A 142 -12.39 32.07 -0.08
CA ALA A 142 -12.01 33.37 -0.65
C ALA A 142 -13.22 34.22 -1.03
N LYS A 143 -14.26 33.60 -1.63
CA LYS A 143 -15.48 34.28 -2.08
C LYS A 143 -16.32 34.82 -0.91
N TYR A 144 -16.49 34.04 0.15
CA TYR A 144 -17.31 34.39 1.31
C TYR A 144 -16.50 34.98 2.49
N GLN A 145 -15.18 35.08 2.34
CA GLN A 145 -14.25 35.59 3.38
C GLN A 145 -14.32 34.78 4.68
N VAL A 146 -14.38 33.46 4.56
CA VAL A 146 -14.53 32.51 5.69
C VAL A 146 -13.25 31.70 5.86
N ASN A 147 -12.99 31.18 7.06
CA ASN A 147 -11.81 30.36 7.33
C ASN A 147 -11.92 29.00 6.60
N ILE A 148 -10.83 28.57 5.96
CA ILE A 148 -10.73 27.27 5.30
C ILE A 148 -10.86 26.14 6.31
N ALA A 149 -10.33 26.32 7.54
CA ALA A 149 -10.41 25.30 8.59
C ALA A 149 -11.86 24.96 8.94
N ASP A 150 -12.69 25.98 9.14
CA ASP A 150 -14.11 25.84 9.48
C ASP A 150 -14.91 25.15 8.36
N LEU A 151 -14.47 25.29 7.10
CA LEU A 151 -15.09 24.62 5.95
C LEU A 151 -14.59 23.18 5.75
N LYS A 152 -13.38 22.86 6.22
CA LYS A 152 -12.78 21.52 6.15
C LYS A 152 -13.16 20.62 7.33
N GLU A 153 -13.60 21.20 8.44
CA GLU A 153 -14.02 20.46 9.64
C GLU A 153 -15.27 19.61 9.38
N PHE A 154 -16.11 20.03 8.43
CA PHE A 154 -17.30 19.29 8.03
C PHE A 154 -17.03 18.52 6.74
N ASP A 155 -17.01 17.18 6.80
CA ASP A 155 -16.92 16.30 5.62
C ASP A 155 -18.26 16.28 4.86
N LEU A 156 -18.59 17.42 4.25
CA LEU A 156 -19.85 17.67 3.55
C LEU A 156 -19.65 17.68 2.04
N GLY A 157 -20.74 17.45 1.31
CA GLY A 157 -20.77 17.69 -0.13
C GLY A 157 -20.55 19.17 -0.46
N ILE A 158 -19.99 19.46 -1.65
CA ILE A 158 -19.63 20.82 -2.09
C ILE A 158 -20.81 21.82 -1.95
N GLU A 159 -22.04 21.40 -2.29
CA GLU A 159 -23.23 22.24 -2.17
C GLU A 159 -23.60 22.58 -0.73
N ALA A 160 -23.33 21.67 0.21
CA ALA A 160 -23.54 21.89 1.63
C ALA A 160 -22.44 22.78 2.22
N ILE A 161 -21.20 22.67 1.73
CA ILE A 161 -20.09 23.56 2.07
C ILE A 161 -20.38 25.00 1.61
N GLU A 162 -20.95 25.19 0.41
CA GLU A 162 -21.35 26.53 -0.07
C GLU A 162 -22.43 27.16 0.82
N LYS A 163 -23.46 26.38 1.21
CA LYS A 163 -24.51 26.84 2.14
C LYS A 163 -23.95 27.13 3.53
N LEU A 164 -22.92 26.40 3.98
CA LEU A 164 -22.22 26.64 5.24
C LEU A 164 -21.41 27.94 5.17
N ALA A 165 -20.66 28.15 4.08
CA ALA A 165 -19.89 29.36 3.83
C ALA A 165 -20.77 30.62 3.80
N MET A 166 -21.99 30.52 3.26
CA MET A 166 -22.96 31.62 3.28
C MET A 166 -23.51 31.95 4.67
N LYS A 167 -23.51 30.99 5.60
CA LYS A 167 -24.04 31.14 6.97
C LYS A 167 -22.98 31.58 7.98
N LEU A 168 -21.71 31.32 7.68
CA LEU A 168 -20.59 31.72 8.51
C LEU A 168 -20.34 33.23 8.41
N SER A 169 -19.95 33.84 9.52
CA SER A 169 -19.66 35.28 9.55
C SER A 169 -18.37 35.58 8.79
N PRO A 170 -18.35 36.61 7.92
CA PRO A 170 -17.15 36.98 7.18
C PRO A 170 -16.08 37.52 8.14
N ILE A 171 -14.83 37.15 7.88
CA ILE A 171 -13.65 37.55 8.64
C ILE A 171 -13.23 38.96 8.19
N PRO A 172 -12.82 39.85 9.10
CA PRO A 172 -12.26 41.15 8.72
C PRO A 172 -11.02 40.99 7.82
N GLN A 173 -10.92 41.80 6.76
CA GLN A 173 -9.89 41.71 5.71
C GLN A 173 -8.43 41.65 6.22
N ALA A 174 -8.15 42.17 7.41
CA ALA A 174 -6.83 42.13 8.05
C ALA A 174 -6.35 40.70 8.38
N ASP A 175 -7.26 39.76 8.60
CA ASP A 175 -6.92 38.37 8.97
C ASP A 175 -7.03 37.36 7.80
N LEU A 176 -7.59 37.76 6.66
CA LEU A 176 -7.67 36.91 5.45
C LEU A 176 -6.29 36.50 4.91
N ALA A 177 -5.28 37.37 5.04
CA ALA A 177 -3.93 37.11 4.53
C ALA A 177 -3.18 36.02 5.31
N LYS A 178 -3.61 35.69 6.53
CA LYS A 178 -3.01 34.64 7.37
C LYS A 178 -3.59 33.26 7.08
N THR A 179 -4.84 33.17 6.62
CA THR A 179 -5.57 31.90 6.41
C THR A 179 -5.51 31.37 4.97
N THR A 180 -5.16 32.21 3.98
CA THR A 180 -5.12 31.84 2.55
C THR A 180 -3.78 31.30 2.04
N LYS A 181 -2.74 31.20 2.87
CA LYS A 181 -1.49 30.52 2.49
C LYS A 181 -1.64 29.00 2.51
N VAL A 182 -2.42 28.46 1.59
CA VAL A 182 -2.35 27.05 1.21
C VAL A 182 -1.59 27.03 -0.10
N GLU A 183 -0.32 26.62 -0.08
CA GLU A 183 0.41 26.36 -1.31
C GLU A 183 -0.38 25.35 -2.13
N PRO A 184 -0.56 25.57 -3.44
CA PRO A 184 -1.22 24.59 -4.29
C PRO A 184 -0.39 23.31 -4.24
N LYS A 185 -0.94 22.24 -3.66
CA LYS A 185 -0.36 20.89 -3.76
C LYS A 185 -0.24 20.60 -5.26
N LYS A 186 0.98 20.68 -5.78
CA LYS A 186 1.27 20.27 -7.16
C LYS A 186 0.85 18.81 -7.27
N ARG A 187 0.10 18.47 -8.32
CA ARG A 187 -0.11 17.08 -8.71
C ARG A 187 1.28 16.44 -8.81
N ASP A 188 1.50 15.37 -8.06
CA ASP A 188 2.75 14.63 -8.10
C ASP A 188 2.99 14.24 -9.56
N SER A 189 4.09 14.71 -10.16
CA SER A 189 4.28 14.67 -11.61
C SER A 189 4.52 13.25 -12.14
N GLY A 190 4.39 12.22 -11.30
CA GLY A 190 4.75 10.84 -11.60
C GLY A 190 6.25 10.66 -11.89
N VAL A 191 7.05 11.74 -11.81
CA VAL A 191 8.49 11.72 -12.02
C VAL A 191 9.13 11.29 -10.71
N THR A 192 9.22 9.98 -10.51
CA THR A 192 10.05 9.43 -9.46
C THR A 192 11.52 9.76 -9.79
N LEU A 193 12.24 10.33 -8.82
CA LEU A 193 13.63 10.77 -8.94
C LEU A 193 14.63 9.60 -8.94
N GLY A 194 14.19 8.39 -9.29
CA GLY A 194 14.98 7.16 -9.21
C GLY A 194 14.82 6.27 -10.43
N GLY A 195 15.82 6.28 -11.31
CA GLY A 195 16.12 5.18 -12.23
C GLY A 195 15.14 5.00 -13.39
N GLY A 196 15.36 5.73 -14.48
CA GLY A 196 14.66 5.55 -15.74
C GLY A 196 14.82 4.14 -16.32
N SER A 197 13.82 3.30 -16.08
CA SER A 197 13.48 2.19 -16.96
C SER A 197 12.02 2.37 -17.35
N THR A 198 11.77 3.18 -18.38
CA THR A 198 10.45 3.29 -18.98
C THR A 198 10.14 1.97 -19.68
N ARG A 199 9.43 1.09 -18.98
CA ARG A 199 8.76 -0.03 -19.65
C ARG A 199 7.74 0.59 -20.59
N LEU A 200 7.58 0.02 -21.80
CA LEU A 200 6.64 0.55 -22.79
C LEU A 200 5.20 0.69 -22.24
N GLY A 201 4.87 -0.06 -21.18
CA GLY A 201 3.61 0.03 -20.44
C GLY A 201 3.35 1.37 -19.74
N ASP A 202 4.39 2.13 -19.39
CA ASP A 202 4.25 3.32 -18.55
C ASP A 202 4.15 4.62 -19.37
N LEU A 203 4.32 4.52 -20.69
CA LEU A 203 4.25 5.64 -21.61
C LEU A 203 2.81 5.90 -22.06
N SER A 204 2.44 7.17 -22.20
CA SER A 204 1.20 7.56 -22.86
C SER A 204 1.16 7.00 -24.30
N PRO A 205 -0.02 6.76 -24.91
CA PRO A 205 -0.10 6.21 -26.26
C PRO A 205 0.71 7.00 -27.30
N LYS A 206 0.79 8.34 -27.14
CA LYS A 206 1.59 9.20 -28.01
C LYS A 206 3.09 9.02 -27.81
N ASP A 207 3.53 8.75 -26.60
CA ASP A 207 4.95 8.58 -26.28
C ASP A 207 5.44 7.15 -26.57
N ARG A 208 4.55 6.15 -26.51
CA ARG A 208 4.82 4.79 -27.00
C ARG A 208 5.16 4.78 -28.48
N LEU A 209 4.38 5.50 -29.30
CA LEU A 209 4.65 5.63 -30.73
C LEU A 209 6.02 6.27 -31.01
N LYS A 210 6.37 7.33 -30.28
CA LYS A 210 7.69 7.97 -30.40
C LYS A 210 8.83 7.05 -29.99
N GLU A 211 8.65 6.26 -28.93
CA GLU A 211 9.67 5.32 -28.46
C GLU A 211 9.85 4.13 -29.42
N ILE A 212 8.77 3.66 -30.04
CA ILE A 212 8.82 2.63 -31.09
C ILE A 212 9.55 3.17 -32.33
N ASP A 213 9.21 4.38 -32.78
CA ASP A 213 9.87 5.05 -33.92
C ASP A 213 11.36 5.36 -33.66
N ARG A 214 11.73 5.58 -32.39
CA ARG A 214 13.13 5.75 -31.99
C ARG A 214 13.90 4.44 -32.11
N ARG A 215 13.36 3.35 -31.56
CA ARG A 215 13.99 2.02 -31.61
C ARG A 215 14.11 1.46 -33.03
N LEU A 216 13.12 1.73 -33.89
CA LEU A 216 13.16 1.35 -35.31
C LEU A 216 14.28 2.07 -36.07
N ARG A 217 14.59 3.31 -35.71
CA ARG A 217 15.71 4.07 -36.30
C ARG A 217 17.07 3.65 -35.78
N GLU A 218 17.16 3.18 -34.54
CA GLU A 218 18.41 2.68 -33.95
C GLU A 218 18.80 1.27 -34.45
N GLN A 219 17.89 0.57 -35.14
CA GLN A 219 18.14 -0.76 -35.74
C GLN A 219 18.48 -0.73 -37.24
N GLN A 220 18.59 0.45 -37.85
CA GLN A 220 19.03 0.66 -39.24
C GLN A 220 20.43 1.25 -39.27
#